data_AF-A0A955Y362-F1
#
_entry.id   AF-A0A955Y362-F1
#
_cell.length_a   1.000
_cell.length_b   1.000
_cell.length_c   1.000
_cell.angle_alpha   90.00
_cell.angle_beta   90.00
_cell.angle_gamma   90.00
#
_symmetry.space_group_name_H-M   'P 1'
#
loop_
_entity.id
_entity.type
_entity.pdbx_description
1 polymer ?
#
loop_
_entity_poly.entity_id
_entity_poly.type
_entity_poly.pdbx_seq_one_letter_code
_entity_poly.pdbx_strand_id
1 'polypeptide(L)'
;LEGAIERGLALGFDGFNAASSANIPTREGPGDVSGTMTITGQVDQGNSANKGMRLDMALVGYADVEDVPLGEDDATVQIVYATDDVSTPHLDLSLRGIPDGTLEGTLVGDFVLAGDLEGRLTLDIAFAGSLMPDGDATLREPDTTTVQGTATNAAGGVYTIDLTL
;
A
#
# COMPACT_ATOMS: atom_id res chain seq x y z
N LEU A 1 -3.39 5.32 7.96
CA LEU A 1 -2.31 4.51 7.35
C LEU A 1 -2.80 3.12 6.93
N GLU A 2 -3.43 2.36 7.83
CA GLU A 2 -3.99 1.04 7.50
C GLU A 2 -4.82 1.03 6.20
N GLY A 3 -5.79 1.94 6.06
CA GLY A 3 -6.59 2.09 4.84
C GLY A 3 -5.76 2.33 3.58
N ALA A 4 -4.68 3.12 3.65
CA ALA A 4 -3.79 3.36 2.52
C ALA A 4 -3.03 2.09 2.12
N ILE A 5 -2.61 1.27 3.08
CA ILE A 5 -1.92 0.01 2.83
C ILE A 5 -2.89 -0.98 2.16
N GLU A 6 -4.08 -1.14 2.73
CA GLU A 6 -5.14 -2.00 2.21
C GLU A 6 -5.52 -1.60 0.77
N ARG A 7 -5.74 -0.30 0.53
CA ARG A 7 -6.07 0.23 -0.80
C ARG A 7 -4.94 0.04 -1.80
N GLY A 8 -3.70 0.26 -1.38
CA GLY A 8 -2.51 0.05 -2.23
C GLY A 8 -2.39 -1.39 -2.70
N LEU A 9 -2.57 -2.35 -1.80
CA LEU A 9 -2.60 -3.77 -2.14
C LEU A 9 -3.76 -4.09 -3.08
N ALA A 10 -4.98 -3.62 -2.78
CA ALA A 10 -6.16 -3.88 -3.59
C ALA A 10 -6.02 -3.35 -5.03
N LEU A 11 -5.57 -2.09 -5.20
CA LEU A 11 -5.31 -1.51 -6.51
C LEU A 11 -4.16 -2.23 -7.23
N GLY A 12 -3.14 -2.69 -6.50
CA GLY A 12 -2.06 -3.51 -7.06
C GLY A 12 -2.57 -4.83 -7.66
N PHE A 13 -3.44 -5.54 -6.95
CA PHE A 13 -4.06 -6.78 -7.46
C PHE A 13 -5.04 -6.52 -8.61
N ASP A 14 -5.83 -5.45 -8.59
CA ASP A 14 -6.65 -5.07 -9.74
C ASP A 14 -5.77 -4.77 -10.97
N GLY A 15 -4.66 -4.06 -10.76
CA GLY A 15 -3.66 -3.81 -11.80
C GLY A 15 -3.04 -5.10 -12.34
N PHE A 16 -2.65 -6.03 -11.47
CA PHE A 16 -2.14 -7.35 -11.83
C PHE A 16 -3.15 -8.14 -12.69
N ASN A 17 -4.40 -8.22 -12.26
CA ASN A 17 -5.45 -8.98 -12.94
C ASN A 17 -5.84 -8.37 -14.30
N ALA A 18 -5.63 -7.07 -14.50
CA ALA A 18 -5.89 -6.39 -15.77
C ALA A 18 -4.67 -6.29 -16.70
N ALA A 19 -3.48 -6.67 -16.23
CA ALA A 19 -2.27 -6.57 -17.02
C ALA A 19 -2.30 -7.56 -18.20
N SER A 20 -2.19 -7.02 -19.42
CA SER A 20 -2.00 -7.80 -20.65
C SER A 20 -0.54 -7.78 -21.16
N SER A 21 0.35 -7.13 -20.41
CA SER A 21 1.76 -6.97 -20.72
C SER A 21 2.58 -6.89 -19.43
N ALA A 22 3.90 -6.70 -19.55
CA ALA A 22 4.77 -6.43 -18.40
C ALA A 22 4.36 -5.19 -17.62
N ASN A 23 3.69 -4.23 -18.25
CA ASN A 23 3.22 -3.02 -17.60
C ASN A 23 1.82 -3.24 -17.02
N ILE A 24 1.67 -2.85 -15.77
CA ILE A 24 0.38 -2.80 -15.09
C ILE A 24 -0.34 -1.52 -15.51
N PRO A 25 -1.61 -1.59 -15.96
CA PRO A 25 -2.39 -0.40 -16.24
C PRO A 25 -2.55 0.44 -14.97
N THR A 26 -2.50 1.77 -15.12
CA THR A 26 -2.73 2.70 -14.00
C THR A 26 -4.06 2.38 -13.31
N ARG A 27 -4.00 2.22 -11.99
CA ARG A 27 -5.16 2.06 -11.11
C ARG A 27 -5.27 3.23 -10.17
N GLU A 28 -6.48 3.70 -9.96
CA GLU A 28 -6.75 4.84 -9.08
C GLU A 28 -7.91 4.52 -8.16
N GLY A 29 -7.83 5.00 -6.92
CA GLY A 29 -8.89 4.88 -5.92
C GLY A 29 -8.95 6.11 -5.03
N PRO A 30 -10.15 6.61 -4.70
CA PRO A 30 -10.26 7.72 -3.75
C PRO A 30 -9.86 7.28 -2.35
N GLY A 31 -9.48 8.21 -1.47
CA GLY A 31 -9.53 7.98 -0.03
C GLY A 31 -10.98 8.00 0.47
N ASP A 32 -11.25 7.38 1.61
CA ASP A 32 -12.61 7.34 2.17
C ASP A 32 -13.09 8.73 2.64
N VAL A 33 -12.16 9.66 2.88
CA VAL A 33 -12.44 11.06 3.22
C VAL A 33 -12.10 11.99 2.07
N SER A 34 -10.87 11.91 1.55
CA SER A 34 -10.42 12.81 0.48
C SER A 34 -9.28 12.24 -0.35
N GLY A 35 -9.01 12.92 -1.46
CA GLY A 35 -7.84 12.68 -2.32
C GLY A 35 -7.87 11.34 -3.05
N THR A 36 -6.74 11.03 -3.66
CA THR A 36 -6.62 9.89 -4.58
C THR A 36 -5.29 9.17 -4.36
N MET A 37 -5.34 7.85 -4.45
CA MET A 37 -4.19 6.97 -4.60
C MET A 37 -4.11 6.48 -6.03
N THR A 38 -2.90 6.49 -6.58
CA THR A 38 -2.61 5.96 -7.91
C THR A 38 -1.53 4.88 -7.80
N ILE A 39 -1.77 3.71 -8.38
CA ILE A 39 -0.82 2.61 -8.51
C ILE A 39 -0.43 2.44 -9.97
N THR A 40 0.87 2.42 -10.24
CA THR A 40 1.47 2.02 -11.52
C THR A 40 2.55 0.99 -11.29
N GLY A 41 3.06 0.35 -12.34
CA GLY A 41 4.24 -0.49 -12.21
C GLY A 41 4.33 -1.60 -13.22
N GLN A 42 5.01 -2.67 -12.84
CA GLN A 42 5.30 -3.80 -13.70
C GLN A 42 5.13 -5.14 -13.00
N VAL A 43 4.82 -6.17 -13.79
CA VAL A 43 4.78 -7.57 -13.36
C VAL A 43 5.61 -8.44 -14.30
N ASP A 44 6.29 -9.42 -13.73
CA ASP A 44 7.06 -10.41 -14.48
C ASP A 44 6.18 -11.13 -15.51
N GLN A 45 6.71 -11.36 -16.71
CA GLN A 45 6.00 -12.02 -17.81
C GLN A 45 6.32 -13.51 -17.92
N GLY A 46 5.49 -14.23 -18.68
CA GLY A 46 5.67 -15.64 -19.01
C GLY A 46 4.78 -16.59 -18.22
N ASN A 47 4.74 -17.85 -18.63
CA ASN A 47 3.84 -18.88 -18.10
C ASN A 47 4.37 -19.54 -16.81
N SER A 48 4.60 -18.72 -15.78
CA SER A 48 5.03 -19.16 -14.44
C SER A 48 3.95 -18.80 -13.42
N ALA A 49 3.64 -19.74 -12.52
CA ALA A 49 2.77 -19.47 -11.37
C ALA A 49 3.45 -18.58 -10.30
N ASN A 50 4.74 -18.27 -10.49
CA ASN A 50 5.48 -17.33 -9.66
C ASN A 50 5.68 -16.01 -10.43
N LYS A 51 5.43 -14.89 -9.77
CA LYS A 51 5.48 -13.55 -10.34
C LYS A 51 6.10 -12.57 -9.33
N GLY A 52 7.05 -11.76 -9.79
CA GLY A 52 7.41 -10.52 -9.12
C GLY A 52 6.55 -9.37 -9.64
N MET A 53 6.11 -8.49 -8.75
CA MET A 53 5.37 -7.29 -9.06
C MET A 53 6.06 -6.10 -8.38
N ARG A 54 6.34 -5.05 -9.15
CA ARG A 54 7.07 -3.86 -8.72
C ARG A 54 6.18 -2.67 -8.99
N LEU A 55 5.64 -2.07 -7.94
CA LEU A 55 4.63 -1.03 -8.02
C LEU A 55 5.13 0.28 -7.45
N ASP A 56 4.69 1.37 -8.05
CA ASP A 56 4.87 2.73 -7.56
C ASP A 56 3.52 3.22 -7.02
N MET A 57 3.55 3.74 -5.79
CA MET A 57 2.40 4.33 -5.13
C MET A 57 2.53 5.85 -5.13
N ALA A 58 1.53 6.54 -5.70
CA ALA A 58 1.41 7.98 -5.63
C ALA A 58 0.15 8.36 -4.84
N LEU A 59 0.26 9.36 -3.97
CA LEU A 59 -0.82 9.87 -3.14
C LEU A 59 -0.96 11.37 -3.34
N VAL A 60 -2.19 11.84 -3.56
CA VAL A 60 -2.50 13.26 -3.68
C VAL A 60 -3.65 13.59 -2.75
N GLY A 61 -3.33 14.26 -1.64
CA GLY A 61 -4.32 14.69 -0.64
C GLY A 61 -5.12 13.54 -0.03
N TYR A 62 -4.55 12.33 0.02
CA TYR A 62 -5.24 11.10 0.34
C TYR A 62 -5.51 11.01 1.85
N ALA A 63 -6.77 10.78 2.23
CA ALA A 63 -7.16 10.56 3.63
C ALA A 63 -8.30 9.54 3.72
N ASP A 64 -8.21 8.65 4.71
CA ASP A 64 -9.21 7.61 4.97
C ASP A 64 -9.93 7.78 6.32
N VAL A 65 -9.35 8.55 7.24
CA VAL A 65 -9.87 8.68 8.60
C VAL A 65 -9.92 10.16 8.96
N GLU A 66 -11.11 10.62 9.37
CA GLU A 66 -11.30 11.91 10.04
C GLU A 66 -11.00 11.77 11.54
N ASP A 67 -10.68 12.90 12.16
CA ASP A 67 -10.59 13.00 13.62
C ASP A 67 -9.68 11.99 14.31
N VAL A 68 -8.44 11.85 13.82
CA VAL A 68 -7.44 11.00 14.47
C VAL A 68 -7.06 11.62 15.82
N PRO A 69 -7.25 10.90 16.95
CA PRO A 69 -6.93 11.44 18.27
C PRO A 69 -5.43 11.70 18.42
N LEU A 70 -5.09 12.86 18.98
CA LEU A 70 -3.72 13.29 19.24
C LEU A 70 -3.49 13.43 20.74
N GLY A 71 -2.74 12.48 21.29
CA GLY A 71 -2.37 12.49 22.70
C GLY A 71 -3.52 12.13 23.63
N GLU A 72 -3.44 12.57 24.89
CA GLU A 72 -4.42 12.27 25.94
C GLU A 72 -5.53 13.32 26.07
N ASP A 73 -5.40 14.45 25.37
CA ASP A 73 -6.44 15.46 25.30
C ASP A 73 -7.44 15.08 24.18
N ASP A 74 -8.71 15.50 24.27
CA ASP A 74 -9.76 15.27 23.24
C ASP A 74 -9.48 15.98 21.90
N ALA A 75 -8.22 16.30 21.61
CA ALA A 75 -7.77 16.90 20.36
C ALA A 75 -7.73 15.85 19.27
N THR A 76 -8.31 16.18 18.11
CA THR A 76 -8.29 15.35 16.91
C THR A 76 -7.63 16.11 15.77
N VAL A 77 -7.07 15.37 14.81
CA VAL A 77 -6.48 15.90 13.58
C VAL A 77 -6.88 15.10 12.37
N GLN A 78 -6.92 15.77 11.23
CA GLN A 78 -6.92 15.09 9.94
C GLN A 78 -5.48 14.71 9.57
N ILE A 79 -5.25 13.41 9.28
CA ILE A 79 -4.00 12.96 8.66
C ILE A 79 -4.21 12.83 7.16
N VAL A 80 -3.54 13.70 6.40
CA VAL A 80 -3.55 13.68 4.94
C VAL A 80 -2.19 13.20 4.43
N TYR A 81 -2.20 12.19 3.57
CA TYR A 81 -1.02 11.64 2.95
C TYR A 81 -0.85 12.15 1.52
N ALA A 82 0.39 12.49 1.18
CA ALA A 82 0.83 12.81 -0.16
C ALA A 82 2.17 12.11 -0.46
N THR A 83 2.53 12.01 -1.73
CA THR A 83 3.86 11.59 -2.16
C THR A 83 4.60 12.73 -2.83
N ASP A 84 5.92 12.71 -2.76
CA ASP A 84 6.76 13.64 -3.52
C ASP A 84 6.84 13.15 -4.98
N ASP A 85 6.67 14.06 -5.95
CA ASP A 85 6.76 13.75 -7.39
C ASP A 85 8.13 13.17 -7.80
N VAL A 86 9.15 13.32 -6.95
CA VAL A 86 10.53 12.86 -7.20
C VAL A 86 10.80 11.50 -6.55
N SER A 87 9.97 11.07 -5.58
CA SER A 87 10.19 9.86 -4.77
C SER A 87 8.86 9.25 -4.36
N THR A 88 8.37 8.31 -5.17
CA THR A 88 7.18 7.51 -4.84
C THR A 88 7.57 6.28 -4.03
N PRO A 89 6.84 5.96 -2.95
CA PRO A 89 6.95 4.68 -2.27
C PRO A 89 6.82 3.49 -3.22
N HIS A 90 7.70 2.50 -3.06
CA HIS A 90 7.71 1.29 -3.85
C HIS A 90 7.07 0.15 -3.09
N LEU A 91 6.09 -0.49 -3.72
CA LEU A 91 5.44 -1.70 -3.26
C LEU A 91 5.94 -2.87 -4.13
N ASP A 92 6.86 -3.65 -3.58
CA ASP A 92 7.47 -4.80 -4.22
C ASP A 92 6.88 -6.09 -3.67
N LEU A 93 6.20 -6.87 -4.51
CA LEU A 93 5.54 -8.11 -4.11
C LEU A 93 6.12 -9.31 -4.85
N SER A 94 6.23 -10.42 -4.14
CA SER A 94 6.53 -11.75 -4.65
C SER A 94 5.30 -12.63 -4.47
N LEU A 95 4.69 -13.02 -5.58
CA LEU A 95 3.57 -13.93 -5.64
C LEU A 95 4.10 -15.33 -6.00
N ARG A 96 3.79 -16.33 -5.19
CA ARG A 96 4.25 -17.72 -5.40
C ARG A 96 3.05 -18.64 -5.48
N GLY A 97 3.05 -19.55 -6.44
CA GLY A 97 1.98 -20.54 -6.58
C GLY A 97 0.59 -19.95 -6.86
N ILE A 98 0.50 -18.91 -7.69
CA ILE A 98 -0.77 -18.33 -8.13
C ILE A 98 -1.70 -19.44 -8.71
N PRO A 99 -3.00 -19.46 -8.37
CA PRO A 99 -3.76 -18.40 -7.69
C PRO A 99 -3.94 -18.56 -6.17
N ASP A 100 -3.53 -19.67 -5.56
CA ASP A 100 -3.85 -20.06 -4.18
C ASP A 100 -2.61 -20.26 -3.28
N GLY A 101 -1.47 -19.74 -3.70
CA GLY A 101 -0.21 -19.81 -2.95
C GLY A 101 -0.01 -18.63 -2.00
N THR A 102 1.18 -18.03 -2.04
CA THR A 102 1.60 -17.03 -1.04
C THR A 102 1.97 -15.69 -1.65
N LEU A 103 1.80 -14.66 -0.83
CA LEU A 103 2.26 -13.30 -1.05
C LEU A 103 3.34 -12.99 -0.02
N GLU A 104 4.47 -12.48 -0.48
CA GLU A 104 5.46 -11.77 0.35
C GLU A 104 5.79 -10.43 -0.29
N GLY A 105 6.26 -9.45 0.45
CA GLY A 105 6.69 -8.20 -0.17
C GLY A 105 7.08 -7.10 0.80
N THR A 106 7.35 -5.91 0.27
CA THR A 106 7.69 -4.72 1.05
C THR A 106 7.05 -3.46 0.50
N LEU A 107 6.72 -2.51 1.39
CA LEU A 107 6.39 -1.13 1.06
C LEU A 107 7.46 -0.25 1.70
N VAL A 108 8.30 0.36 0.86
CA VAL A 108 9.41 1.21 1.31
C VAL A 108 9.36 2.56 0.62
N GLY A 109 9.47 3.63 1.38
CA GLY A 109 9.60 4.98 0.85
C GLY A 109 8.95 6.04 1.71
N ASP A 110 8.97 7.26 1.19
CA ASP A 110 8.56 8.44 1.93
C ASP A 110 7.11 8.84 1.61
N PHE A 111 6.35 9.05 2.68
CA PHE A 111 5.06 9.74 2.65
C PHE A 111 5.29 11.16 3.17
N VAL A 112 4.61 12.11 2.55
CA VAL A 112 4.48 13.48 3.05
C VAL A 112 3.16 13.57 3.80
N LEU A 113 3.22 14.01 5.04
CA LEU A 113 2.04 14.38 5.82
C LEU A 113 1.72 15.84 5.55
N ALA A 114 0.44 16.12 5.29
CA ALA A 114 -0.09 17.45 5.06
C ALA A 114 -1.36 17.68 5.89
N GLY A 115 -1.85 18.92 5.92
CA GLY A 115 -3.04 19.30 6.68
C GLY A 115 -2.68 19.71 8.11
N ASP A 116 -3.40 19.18 9.10
CA ASP A 116 -3.19 19.53 10.51
C ASP A 116 -1.86 18.99 11.07
N LEU A 117 -1.38 17.89 10.50
CA LEU A 117 -0.08 17.30 10.80
C LEU A 117 0.81 17.34 9.55
N GLU A 118 1.83 18.18 9.60
CA GLU A 118 2.80 18.31 8.50
C GLU A 118 4.10 17.56 8.80
N GLY A 119 4.72 16.99 7.77
CA GLY A 119 6.04 16.40 7.90
C GLY A 119 6.31 15.29 6.90
N ARG A 120 7.33 14.49 7.18
CA ARG A 120 7.69 13.31 6.40
C ARG A 120 7.68 12.08 7.27
N LEU A 121 7.17 11.00 6.70
CA LEU A 121 7.09 9.68 7.29
C LEU A 121 7.75 8.68 6.34
N THR A 122 8.86 8.08 6.76
CA THR A 122 9.53 7.02 6.00
C THR A 122 8.97 5.68 6.43
N LEU A 123 8.42 4.92 5.50
CA LEU A 123 7.91 3.59 5.71
C LEU A 123 8.98 2.54 5.35
N ASP A 124 9.05 1.51 6.19
CA ASP A 124 9.76 0.27 5.92
C ASP A 124 8.90 -0.87 6.47
N ILE A 125 8.10 -1.47 5.59
CA ILE A 125 7.05 -2.42 5.94
C ILE A 125 7.23 -3.67 5.10
N ALA A 126 7.04 -4.84 5.71
CA ALA A 126 6.98 -6.15 5.09
C ALA A 126 5.56 -6.72 5.11
N PHE A 127 5.24 -7.48 4.08
CA PHE A 127 3.99 -8.20 3.90
C PHE A 127 4.26 -9.71 3.85
N ALA A 128 3.39 -10.49 4.47
CA ALA A 128 3.31 -11.93 4.26
C ALA A 128 1.86 -12.41 4.41
N GLY A 129 1.36 -13.19 3.45
CA GLY A 129 -0.01 -13.72 3.49
C GLY A 129 -0.30 -14.77 2.44
N SER A 130 -1.57 -15.17 2.36
CA SER A 130 -2.07 -16.15 1.38
C SER A 130 -2.74 -15.47 0.20
N LEU A 131 -2.76 -16.18 -0.93
CA LEU A 131 -3.52 -15.82 -2.11
C LEU A 131 -4.76 -16.68 -2.23
N MET A 132 -5.77 -16.17 -2.91
CA MET A 132 -6.95 -16.95 -3.28
C MET A 132 -7.41 -16.65 -4.71
N PRO A 133 -8.02 -17.63 -5.39
CA PRO A 133 -8.65 -17.41 -6.68
C PRO A 133 -9.97 -16.63 -6.53
N ASP A 134 -10.27 -15.80 -7.52
CA ASP A 134 -11.57 -15.18 -7.75
C ASP A 134 -11.96 -15.30 -9.23
N GLY A 135 -12.61 -16.40 -9.59
CA GLY A 135 -12.81 -16.76 -11.00
C GLY A 135 -11.48 -16.96 -11.72
N ASP A 136 -11.22 -16.16 -12.76
CA ASP A 136 -9.95 -16.14 -13.50
C ASP A 136 -8.91 -15.17 -12.87
N ALA A 137 -9.29 -14.43 -11.82
CA ALA A 137 -8.44 -13.47 -11.12
C ALA A 137 -7.76 -14.09 -9.89
N THR A 138 -6.74 -13.40 -9.39
CA THR A 138 -6.06 -13.72 -8.13
C THR A 138 -6.19 -12.55 -7.17
N LEU A 139 -6.48 -12.84 -5.91
CA LEU A 139 -6.60 -11.86 -4.82
C LEU A 139 -5.75 -12.29 -3.63
N ARG A 140 -5.60 -11.40 -2.65
CA ARG A 140 -5.18 -11.80 -1.29
C ARG A 140 -6.32 -12.56 -0.64
N GLU A 141 -5.99 -13.59 0.13
CA GLU A 141 -6.96 -14.21 1.02
C GLU A 141 -7.22 -13.27 2.21
N PRO A 142 -8.47 -12.87 2.46
CA PRO A 142 -8.82 -11.98 3.57
C PRO A 142 -8.35 -12.51 4.93
N ASP A 143 -7.97 -11.61 5.82
CA ASP A 143 -7.53 -11.90 7.19
C ASP A 143 -6.27 -12.79 7.28
N THR A 144 -5.46 -12.85 6.22
CA THR A 144 -4.21 -13.63 6.18
C THR A 144 -2.95 -12.79 5.98
N THR A 145 -3.09 -11.54 5.53
CA THR A 145 -1.96 -10.69 5.18
C THR A 145 -1.47 -9.99 6.43
N THR A 146 -0.38 -10.50 6.99
CA THR A 146 0.36 -9.79 8.05
C THR A 146 1.14 -8.63 7.45
N VAL A 147 1.09 -7.49 8.13
CA VAL A 147 1.78 -6.25 7.77
C VAL A 147 2.62 -5.82 8.96
N GLN A 148 3.94 -5.87 8.82
CA GLN A 148 4.87 -5.60 9.92
C GLN A 148 5.96 -4.65 9.49
N GLY A 149 6.33 -3.71 10.36
CA GLY A 149 7.44 -2.82 10.09
C GLY A 149 7.39 -1.54 10.90
N THR A 150 7.89 -0.47 10.30
CA THR A 150 7.98 0.83 10.97
C THR A 150 7.58 1.97 10.06
N ALA A 151 7.06 3.01 10.70
CA ALA A 151 6.98 4.35 10.16
C ALA A 151 7.88 5.27 10.99
N THR A 152 8.82 5.95 10.36
CA THR A 152 9.78 6.81 11.04
C THR A 152 9.56 8.26 10.63
N ASN A 153 9.35 9.15 11.61
CA ASN A 153 9.22 10.58 11.32
C ASN A 153 10.58 11.28 11.19
N ALA A 154 10.58 12.50 10.65
CA ALA A 154 11.81 13.28 10.46
C ALA A 154 12.60 13.59 11.75
N ALA A 155 11.94 13.54 12.92
CA ALA A 155 12.58 13.73 14.22
C ALA A 155 13.24 12.45 14.77
N GLY A 156 13.15 11.33 14.04
CA GLY A 156 13.66 10.02 14.46
C GLY A 156 12.72 9.23 15.38
N GLY A 157 11.49 9.69 15.55
CA GLY A 157 10.44 8.93 16.22
C GLY A 157 10.00 7.74 15.36
N VAL A 158 10.06 6.55 15.95
CA VAL A 158 9.73 5.28 15.28
C VAL A 158 8.40 4.76 15.81
N TYR A 159 7.49 4.46 14.91
CA TYR A 159 6.19 3.88 15.19
C TYR A 159 6.14 2.48 14.60
N THR A 160 5.87 1.48 15.44
CA THR A 160 5.72 0.10 14.99
C THR A 160 4.37 -0.09 14.30
N ILE A 161 4.40 -0.81 13.19
CA ILE A 161 3.23 -1.27 12.47
C ILE A 161 3.19 -2.79 12.63
N ASP A 162 2.09 -3.31 13.15
CA ASP A 162 1.81 -4.74 13.25
C ASP A 162 0.29 -4.92 13.18
N LEU A 163 -0.21 -5.34 12.01
CA LEU A 163 -1.62 -5.54 11.76
C LEU A 163 -1.85 -6.72 10.81
N THR A 164 -3.10 -7.19 10.75
CA THR A 164 -3.53 -8.28 9.86
C THR A 164 -4.69 -7.78 8.99
N LEU A 165 -4.58 -8.01 7.68
CA LEU A 165 -5.54 -7.64 6.64
C LEU A 165 -6.10 -8.89 5.94
#